data_AF-A0AAQ4D6R2-F1
#
_entry.id   AF-A0AAQ4D6R2-F1
#
_cell.length_a   1.000
_cell.length_b   1.000
_cell.length_c   1.000
_cell.angle_alpha   90.00
_cell.angle_beta   90.00
_cell.angle_gamma   90.00
#
_symmetry.space_group_name_H-M   'P 1'
#
loop_
_entity.id
_entity.type
_entity.pdbx_description
1 polymer ?
#
loop_
_entity_poly.entity_id
_entity_poly.type
_entity_poly.pdbx_seq_one_letter_code
_entity_poly.pdbx_strand_id
1 'polypeptide(L)'
;MVIVWLPCRCLCSHCLRRLVGENEPEKCHLCSGHSAGLLRPRPDWEPRVLEFFRPEHQCGGPAPDPMPHGQRRGLRVLSLFDGIATGKYVLDQLGILVEAYFASEVDKDAIHVGITQHGTTITYLGNVQALDAAQLERLCPIDLLIGGSPCNDISLVNPDRKGLYDPTGTGILFFEFYRVLRTLQLANGNRHLFWMFENVAAMPREYRRTISRFLQCEPALLDGRFFSPQARARLFWGNIPGMYASLHLDQLQQSASLDNILDPLLNRKAMVSTGRKQGKEAVMRILLPVGLKEEKC
;
A
#
# COMPACT_ATOMS: atom_id res chain seq x y z
N MET A 1 6.50 19.35 22.46
CA MET A 1 6.16 18.13 23.22
C MET A 1 4.74 17.72 22.83
N VAL A 2 4.49 16.43 22.65
CA VAL A 2 3.18 15.91 22.24
C VAL A 2 2.73 14.93 23.33
N ILE A 3 1.48 15.02 23.76
CA ILE A 3 0.89 14.07 24.69
C ILE A 3 0.28 12.95 23.86
N VAL A 4 0.69 11.71 24.13
CA VAL A 4 0.25 10.51 23.42
C VAL A 4 -0.65 9.69 24.34
N TRP A 5 -1.92 9.56 23.97
CA TRP A 5 -2.81 8.59 24.61
C TRP A 5 -2.81 7.33 23.75
N LEU A 6 -1.96 6.36 24.12
CA LEU A 6 -2.01 5.05 23.50
C LEU A 6 -3.30 4.32 23.89
N PRO A 7 -4.01 3.68 22.95
CA PRO A 7 -3.63 3.40 21.56
C PRO A 7 -4.25 4.38 20.54
N CYS A 8 -4.78 5.51 21.00
CA CYS A 8 -5.76 6.29 20.26
C CYS A 8 -5.16 7.40 19.39
N ARG A 9 -4.67 8.49 20.01
CA ARG A 9 -4.31 9.74 19.32
C ARG A 9 -3.34 10.57 20.15
N CYS A 10 -2.75 11.58 19.52
CA CYS A 10 -1.86 12.52 20.16
C CYS A 10 -2.35 13.97 20.00
N LEU A 11 -2.14 14.81 21.01
CA LEU A 11 -2.41 16.25 20.95
C LEU A 11 -1.14 17.02 21.32
N CYS A 12 -0.89 18.13 20.63
CA CYS A 12 0.21 19.03 20.97
C CYS A 12 0.02 19.58 22.39
N SER A 13 1.05 19.48 23.23
CA SER A 13 0.99 19.94 24.64
C SER A 13 0.66 21.43 24.74
N HIS A 14 1.09 22.23 23.76
CA HIS A 14 0.80 23.66 23.69
C HIS A 14 -0.68 23.94 23.39
N CYS A 15 -1.28 23.18 22.47
CA CYS A 15 -2.70 23.27 22.17
C CYS A 15 -3.54 22.84 23.39
N LEU A 16 -3.14 21.77 24.08
CA LEU A 16 -3.84 21.30 25.27
C LEU A 16 -3.77 22.36 26.39
N ARG A 17 -2.59 22.92 26.67
CA ARG A 17 -2.44 23.97 27.68
C ARG A 17 -3.28 25.21 27.39
N ARG A 18 -3.40 25.61 26.13
CA ARG A 18 -4.21 26.76 25.73
C ARG A 18 -5.72 26.49 25.76
N LEU A 19 -6.15 25.29 25.37
CA LEU A 19 -7.57 24.98 25.19
C LEU A 19 -8.21 24.37 26.45
N VAL A 20 -7.44 23.66 27.27
CA VAL A 20 -7.92 22.91 28.44
C VAL A 20 -7.36 23.50 29.74
N GLY A 21 -6.07 23.82 29.77
CA GLY A 21 -5.34 24.30 30.96
C GLY A 21 -4.17 23.37 31.34
N GLU A 22 -3.66 23.48 32.57
CA GLU A 22 -2.49 22.70 33.02
C GLU A 22 -2.80 21.23 33.37
N ASN A 23 -4.07 20.85 33.49
CA ASN A 23 -4.47 19.48 33.79
C ASN A 23 -4.40 18.60 32.53
N GLU A 24 -3.46 17.65 32.53
CA GLU A 24 -3.38 16.63 31.50
C GLU A 24 -4.42 15.52 31.75
N PRO A 25 -5.33 15.22 30.81
CA PRO A 25 -6.34 14.20 30.99
C PRO A 25 -5.75 12.79 30.88
N GLU A 26 -6.28 11.83 31.64
CA GLU A 26 -5.87 10.42 31.58
C GLU A 26 -6.27 9.73 30.27
N LYS A 27 -7.34 10.21 29.62
CA LYS A 27 -7.86 9.68 28.35
C LYS A 27 -8.01 10.78 27.31
N CYS A 28 -7.79 10.45 26.04
CA CYS A 28 -8.01 11.37 24.93
C CYS A 28 -9.46 11.88 24.91
N HIS A 29 -9.64 13.19 24.74
CA HIS A 29 -10.97 13.84 24.67
C HIS A 29 -11.88 13.28 23.57
N LEU A 30 -11.32 12.82 22.45
CA LEU A 30 -12.10 12.19 21.38
C LEU A 30 -12.60 10.79 21.76
N CYS A 31 -11.92 10.09 22.68
CA CYS A 31 -12.30 8.76 23.14
C CYS A 31 -13.24 8.82 24.34
N SER A 32 -13.03 9.77 25.23
CA SER A 32 -13.89 9.96 26.40
C SER A 32 -15.17 10.71 26.05
N GLY A 33 -15.19 11.48 24.95
CA GLY A 33 -16.28 12.40 24.62
C GLY A 33 -16.39 13.58 25.59
N HIS A 34 -15.48 13.69 26.56
CA HIS A 34 -15.55 14.71 27.59
C HIS A 34 -15.01 16.03 27.07
N SER A 35 -15.82 17.07 27.22
CA SER A 35 -15.40 18.46 27.01
C SER A 35 -14.56 18.94 28.19
N ALA A 36 -13.47 19.66 27.93
CA ALA A 36 -12.63 20.25 28.96
C ALA A 36 -12.13 21.62 28.54
N GLY A 37 -12.25 22.61 29.43
CA GLY A 37 -12.00 24.01 29.10
C GLY A 37 -12.82 24.46 27.89
N LEU A 38 -12.13 24.95 26.86
CA LEU A 38 -12.68 25.36 25.56
C LEU A 38 -12.74 24.20 24.55
N LEU A 39 -12.09 23.07 24.83
CA LEU A 39 -12.05 21.93 23.93
C LEU A 39 -13.35 21.12 24.04
N ARG A 40 -14.13 21.10 22.95
CA ARG A 40 -15.37 20.33 22.84
C ARG A 40 -15.30 19.38 21.64
N PRO A 41 -15.21 18.05 21.86
CA PRO A 41 -15.36 17.05 20.81
C PRO A 41 -16.70 17.23 20.10
N ARG A 42 -16.69 17.26 18.76
CA ARG A 42 -17.94 17.25 17.99
C ARG A 42 -18.50 15.83 17.97
N PRO A 43 -19.81 15.60 18.15
CA PRO A 43 -20.38 14.25 18.10
C PRO A 43 -20.27 13.61 16.71
N ASP A 44 -20.18 14.42 15.64
CA ASP A 44 -20.07 14.00 14.24
C ASP A 44 -18.64 14.12 13.69
N TRP A 45 -17.61 14.09 14.54
CA TRP A 45 -16.23 14.30 14.09
C TRP A 45 -15.73 13.19 13.15
N GLU A 46 -16.11 11.93 13.39
CA GLU A 46 -15.72 10.76 12.61
C GLU A 46 -16.11 10.87 11.12
N PRO A 47 -17.39 11.04 10.77
CA PRO A 47 -17.80 11.18 9.37
C PRO A 47 -17.22 12.45 8.71
N ARG A 48 -17.03 13.54 9.47
CA ARG A 48 -16.39 14.77 8.93
C ARG A 48 -14.93 14.59 8.57
N VAL A 49 -14.17 13.86 9.39
CA VAL A 49 -12.78 13.55 9.08
C VAL A 49 -12.71 12.67 7.85
N LEU A 50 -13.59 11.67 7.73
CA LEU A 50 -13.68 10.87 6.51
C LEU A 50 -14.01 11.72 5.28
N GLU A 51 -14.96 12.66 5.39
CA GLU A 51 -15.31 13.61 4.33
C GLU A 51 -14.08 14.41 3.85
N PHE A 52 -13.23 14.86 4.78
CA PHE A 52 -12.04 15.63 4.44
C PHE A 52 -11.05 14.85 3.56
N PHE A 53 -11.00 13.52 3.74
CA PHE A 53 -10.14 12.63 2.95
C PHE A 53 -10.87 11.98 1.77
N ARG A 54 -12.11 12.38 1.47
CA ARG A 54 -12.81 11.89 0.28
C ARG A 54 -12.22 12.54 -0.98
N PRO A 55 -11.72 11.75 -1.95
CA PRO A 55 -11.36 12.30 -3.24
C PRO A 55 -12.60 12.84 -3.96
N GLU A 56 -12.42 13.89 -4.77
CA GLU A 56 -13.48 14.45 -5.65
C GLU A 56 -14.01 13.41 -6.66
N HIS A 57 -13.22 12.37 -6.94
CA HIS A 57 -13.58 11.26 -7.81
C HIS A 57 -13.56 9.95 -7.00
N GLN A 58 -14.75 9.38 -6.75
CA GLN A 58 -14.93 8.19 -5.92
C GLN A 58 -14.46 6.91 -6.65
N CYS A 59 -13.69 6.07 -5.95
CA CYS A 59 -13.63 4.63 -6.21
C CYS A 59 -14.57 3.92 -5.24
N GLY A 60 -15.75 3.51 -5.71
CA GLY A 60 -16.72 2.78 -4.88
C GLY A 60 -17.56 3.66 -3.95
N GLY A 61 -18.53 3.02 -3.29
CA GLY A 61 -19.56 3.67 -2.47
C GLY A 61 -19.05 4.38 -1.21
N PRO A 62 -19.96 4.87 -0.35
CA PRO A 62 -19.58 5.68 0.81
C PRO A 62 -18.59 4.95 1.71
N ALA A 63 -17.59 5.68 2.21
CA ALA A 63 -16.66 5.19 3.22
C ALA A 63 -17.44 4.68 4.44
N PRO A 64 -17.02 3.56 5.06
CA PRO A 64 -17.73 3.01 6.20
C PRO A 64 -17.55 3.93 7.40
N ASP A 65 -18.54 3.95 8.29
CA ASP A 65 -18.39 4.64 9.58
C ASP A 65 -17.21 4.03 10.36
N PRO A 66 -16.34 4.86 10.97
CA PRO A 66 -15.21 4.35 11.74
C PRO A 66 -15.69 3.45 12.88
N MET A 67 -15.08 2.26 13.01
CA MET A 67 -15.38 1.40 14.15
C MET A 67 -14.79 1.99 15.44
N PRO A 68 -15.59 2.08 16.53
CA PRO A 68 -15.11 2.48 17.84
C PRO A 68 -13.93 1.62 18.29
N HIS A 69 -12.97 2.21 18.99
CA HIS A 69 -11.73 1.50 19.34
C HIS A 69 -11.96 0.17 20.08
N GLY A 70 -12.91 0.12 21.00
CA GLY A 70 -13.22 -1.10 21.76
C GLY A 70 -13.85 -2.23 20.94
N GLN A 71 -14.24 -1.97 19.69
CA GLN A 71 -14.86 -2.94 18.78
C GLN A 71 -13.95 -3.31 17.61
N ARG A 72 -12.71 -2.82 17.59
CA ARG A 72 -11.73 -3.17 16.55
C ARG A 72 -11.27 -4.61 16.73
N ARG A 73 -11.34 -5.36 15.64
CA ARG A 73 -10.85 -6.75 15.53
C ARG A 73 -9.64 -6.82 14.61
N GLY A 74 -8.94 -7.96 14.62
CA GLY A 74 -7.84 -8.20 13.70
C GLY A 74 -8.33 -8.17 12.25
N LEU A 75 -7.47 -7.66 11.37
CA LEU A 75 -7.73 -7.53 9.94
C LEU A 75 -7.66 -8.90 9.27
N ARG A 76 -8.62 -9.21 8.41
CA ARG A 76 -8.55 -10.36 7.50
C ARG A 76 -8.15 -9.89 6.12
N VAL A 77 -7.02 -10.36 5.61
CA VAL A 77 -6.38 -9.84 4.40
C VAL A 77 -6.31 -10.92 3.33
N LEU A 78 -6.66 -10.59 2.10
CA LEU A 78 -6.33 -11.37 0.91
C LEU A 78 -5.33 -10.59 0.06
N SER A 79 -4.15 -11.16 -0.15
CA SER A 79 -3.09 -10.61 -1.01
C SER A 79 -2.97 -11.47 -2.27
N LEU A 80 -3.21 -10.87 -3.44
CA LEU A 80 -3.05 -11.53 -4.73
C LEU A 80 -1.73 -11.10 -5.36
N PHE A 81 -0.99 -12.05 -5.93
CA PHE A 81 0.36 -11.79 -6.46
C PHE A 81 1.26 -11.24 -5.35
N ASP A 82 1.26 -11.94 -4.20
CA ASP A 82 1.82 -11.45 -2.93
C ASP A 82 3.32 -11.18 -3.00
N GLY A 83 4.03 -11.88 -3.89
CA GLY A 83 5.47 -11.84 -4.00
C GLY A 83 6.12 -12.18 -2.67
N ILE A 84 7.02 -11.32 -2.21
CA ILE A 84 7.77 -11.50 -0.96
C ILE A 84 7.00 -11.08 0.31
N ALA A 85 5.66 -11.13 0.29
CA ALA A 85 4.78 -10.79 1.41
C ALA A 85 4.93 -9.34 1.93
N THR A 86 5.14 -8.38 1.03
CA THR A 86 5.36 -6.97 1.40
C THR A 86 4.16 -6.39 2.17
N GLY A 87 2.94 -6.78 1.81
CA GLY A 87 1.73 -6.34 2.50
C GLY A 87 1.71 -6.78 3.96
N LYS A 88 2.08 -8.04 4.24
CA LYS A 88 2.17 -8.56 5.62
C LYS A 88 3.24 -7.82 6.42
N TYR A 89 4.42 -7.65 5.84
CA TYR A 89 5.51 -6.89 6.47
C TYR A 89 5.07 -5.48 6.87
N VAL A 90 4.43 -4.73 5.97
CA VAL A 90 3.96 -3.37 6.27
C VAL A 90 2.90 -3.36 7.38
N LEU A 91 1.95 -4.30 7.37
CA LEU A 91 0.94 -4.39 8.43
C LEU A 91 1.56 -4.65 9.80
N ASP A 92 2.59 -5.50 9.87
CA ASP A 92 3.34 -5.77 11.09
C ASP A 92 4.12 -4.53 11.57
N GLN A 93 4.78 -3.81 10.65
CA GLN A 93 5.49 -2.57 10.98
C GLN A 93 4.54 -1.46 11.46
N LEU A 94 3.31 -1.42 10.94
CA LEU A 94 2.28 -0.49 11.40
C LEU A 94 1.63 -0.90 12.73
N GLY A 95 1.95 -2.09 13.26
CA GLY A 95 1.32 -2.63 14.47
C GLY A 95 -0.18 -2.91 14.30
N ILE A 96 -0.63 -3.13 13.06
CA ILE A 96 -2.02 -3.48 12.77
C ILE A 96 -2.18 -4.97 13.05
N LEU A 97 -3.10 -5.30 13.96
CA LEU A 97 -3.42 -6.70 14.26
C LEU A 97 -4.01 -7.37 13.02
N VAL A 98 -3.38 -8.45 12.56
CA VAL A 98 -3.86 -9.28 11.45
C VAL A 98 -4.38 -10.60 12.02
N GLU A 99 -5.67 -10.86 11.85
CA GLU A 99 -6.31 -12.11 12.28
C GLU A 99 -5.98 -13.25 11.31
N ALA A 100 -6.06 -12.97 10.01
CA ALA A 100 -5.76 -13.95 8.97
C ALA A 100 -5.15 -13.24 7.76
N TYR A 101 -4.09 -13.83 7.20
CA TYR A 101 -3.44 -13.37 5.99
C TYR A 101 -3.43 -14.48 4.95
N PHE A 102 -4.22 -14.33 3.90
CA PHE A 102 -4.30 -15.26 2.78
C PHE A 102 -3.50 -14.69 1.61
N ALA A 103 -2.66 -15.51 0.99
CA ALA A 103 -1.81 -15.09 -0.12
C ALA A 103 -1.98 -16.01 -1.34
N SER A 104 -2.24 -15.44 -2.51
CA SER A 104 -2.16 -16.15 -3.78
C SER A 104 -0.81 -15.83 -4.43
N GLU A 105 0.05 -16.84 -4.52
CA GLU A 105 1.38 -16.76 -5.11
C GLU A 105 1.75 -18.13 -5.70
N VAL A 106 2.50 -18.13 -6.80
CA VAL A 106 2.95 -19.33 -7.52
C VAL A 106 4.48 -19.41 -7.59
N ASP A 107 5.17 -18.29 -7.43
CA ASP A 107 6.63 -18.26 -7.40
C ASP A 107 7.15 -18.88 -6.09
N LYS A 108 7.93 -19.96 -6.22
CA LYS A 108 8.42 -20.74 -5.08
C LYS A 108 9.43 -19.97 -4.24
N ASP A 109 10.25 -19.13 -4.86
CA ASP A 109 11.27 -18.35 -4.17
C ASP A 109 10.61 -17.23 -3.37
N ALA A 110 9.59 -16.58 -3.94
CA ALA A 110 8.77 -15.58 -3.25
C ALA A 110 8.04 -16.17 -2.03
N ILE A 111 7.42 -17.36 -2.19
CA ILE A 111 6.79 -18.10 -1.09
C ILE A 111 7.83 -18.45 -0.02
N HIS A 112 9.02 -18.89 -0.41
CA HIS A 112 10.08 -19.24 0.53
C HIS A 112 10.54 -18.03 1.37
N VAL A 113 10.66 -16.85 0.75
CA VAL A 113 10.96 -15.60 1.47
C VAL A 113 9.85 -15.27 2.46
N GLY A 114 8.58 -15.37 2.04
CA GLY A 114 7.44 -15.11 2.93
C GLY A 114 7.39 -16.06 4.13
N ILE A 115 7.62 -17.36 3.93
CA ILE A 115 7.71 -18.36 5.02
C ILE A 115 8.88 -18.05 5.95
N THR A 116 10.04 -17.69 5.40
CA THR A 116 11.24 -17.39 6.21
C THR A 116 11.02 -16.16 7.10
N GLN A 117 10.37 -15.12 6.56
CA GLN A 117 10.17 -13.85 7.26
C GLN A 117 8.97 -13.88 8.22
N HIS A 118 7.90 -14.60 7.87
CA HIS A 118 6.61 -14.55 8.58
C HIS A 118 6.16 -15.90 9.16
N GLY A 119 6.99 -16.94 9.08
CA GLY A 119 6.69 -18.29 9.57
C GLY A 119 5.42 -18.86 8.94
N THR A 120 4.56 -19.44 9.78
CA THR A 120 3.30 -20.08 9.36
C THR A 120 2.09 -19.12 9.42
N THR A 121 2.31 -17.80 9.52
CA THR A 121 1.21 -16.83 9.68
C THR A 121 0.49 -16.52 8.36
N ILE A 122 1.07 -16.90 7.22
CA ILE A 122 0.50 -16.72 5.89
C ILE A 122 -0.10 -18.04 5.41
N THR A 123 -1.36 -17.99 4.98
CA THR A 123 -2.02 -19.12 4.32
C THR A 123 -1.89 -18.97 2.81
N TYR A 124 -1.04 -19.79 2.18
CA TYR A 124 -0.85 -19.76 0.73
C TYR A 124 -1.95 -20.53 0.01
N LEU A 125 -2.59 -19.88 -0.96
CA LEU A 125 -3.71 -20.38 -1.74
C LEU A 125 -3.30 -20.93 -3.13
N GLY A 126 -2.06 -20.66 -3.56
CA GLY A 126 -1.56 -21.03 -4.88
C GLY A 126 -2.02 -20.08 -5.99
N ASN A 127 -2.25 -20.62 -7.20
CA ASN A 127 -2.60 -19.84 -8.39
C ASN A 127 -3.98 -19.16 -8.25
N VAL A 128 -4.02 -17.85 -8.47
CA VAL A 128 -5.24 -17.03 -8.43
C VAL A 128 -6.33 -17.54 -9.38
N GLN A 129 -5.95 -18.07 -10.55
CA GLN A 129 -6.88 -18.59 -11.55
C GLN A 129 -7.61 -19.85 -11.08
N ALA A 130 -7.01 -20.59 -10.12
CA ALA A 130 -7.62 -21.76 -9.52
C ALA A 130 -8.57 -21.42 -8.37
N LEU A 131 -8.67 -20.15 -7.96
CA LEU A 131 -9.57 -19.71 -6.90
C LEU A 131 -10.98 -19.50 -7.44
N ASP A 132 -11.85 -20.47 -7.20
CA ASP A 132 -13.27 -20.39 -7.54
C ASP A 132 -14.07 -19.55 -6.54
N ALA A 133 -15.35 -19.29 -6.87
CA ALA A 133 -16.21 -18.49 -6.02
C ALA A 133 -16.45 -19.12 -4.64
N ALA A 134 -16.61 -20.44 -4.57
CA ALA A 134 -16.86 -21.15 -3.32
C ALA A 134 -15.65 -21.11 -2.38
N GLN A 135 -14.43 -21.19 -2.94
CA GLN A 135 -13.19 -20.99 -2.20
C GLN A 135 -13.11 -19.58 -1.65
N LEU A 136 -13.39 -18.55 -2.46
CA LEU A 136 -13.37 -17.15 -2.02
C LEU A 136 -14.42 -16.87 -0.94
N GLU A 137 -15.64 -17.40 -1.09
CA GLU A 137 -16.71 -17.29 -0.10
C GLU A 137 -16.32 -17.91 1.25
N ARG A 138 -15.57 -19.01 1.27
CA ARG A 138 -15.05 -19.61 2.51
C ARG A 138 -14.00 -18.74 3.21
N LEU A 139 -13.31 -17.86 2.49
CA LEU A 139 -12.36 -16.91 3.09
C LEU A 139 -13.06 -15.73 3.74
N CYS A 140 -14.27 -15.39 3.27
CA CYS A 140 -15.04 -14.27 3.78
C CYS A 140 -15.37 -14.43 5.28
N PRO A 141 -15.46 -13.31 6.02
CA PRO A 141 -15.28 -11.93 5.53
C PRO A 141 -13.80 -11.56 5.28
N ILE A 142 -13.55 -10.72 4.28
CA ILE A 142 -12.23 -10.10 4.02
C ILE A 142 -12.33 -8.60 4.25
N ASP A 143 -11.43 -8.03 5.04
CA ASP A 143 -11.43 -6.58 5.32
C ASP A 143 -10.56 -5.80 4.33
N LEU A 144 -9.49 -6.44 3.82
CA LEU A 144 -8.53 -5.81 2.91
C LEU A 144 -8.13 -6.78 1.77
N LEU A 145 -8.35 -6.36 0.53
CA LEU A 145 -7.83 -7.01 -0.68
C LEU A 145 -6.70 -6.18 -1.28
N ILE A 146 -5.51 -6.75 -1.42
CA ILE A 146 -4.39 -6.08 -2.10
C ILE A 146 -3.87 -6.94 -3.25
N GLY A 147 -3.30 -6.31 -4.27
CA GLY A 147 -2.55 -7.04 -5.28
C GLY A 147 -1.89 -6.17 -6.34
N GLY A 148 -0.80 -6.69 -6.91
CA GLY A 148 -0.09 -6.08 -8.03
C GLY A 148 0.24 -7.14 -9.07
N SER A 149 -0.56 -7.21 -10.14
CA SER A 149 -0.34 -8.25 -11.15
C SER A 149 0.97 -8.01 -11.92
N PRO A 150 1.62 -9.07 -12.44
CA PRO A 150 2.90 -8.95 -13.12
C PRO A 150 2.86 -7.94 -14.27
N CYS A 151 3.74 -6.94 -14.20
CA CYS A 151 3.73 -5.80 -15.12
C CYS A 151 4.45 -6.03 -16.46
N ASN A 152 5.11 -7.18 -16.64
CA ASN A 152 6.02 -7.43 -17.77
C ASN A 152 5.31 -7.27 -19.12
N ASP A 153 4.08 -7.77 -19.26
CA ASP A 153 3.30 -7.65 -20.49
C ASP A 153 2.53 -6.33 -20.64
N ILE A 154 2.53 -5.48 -19.61
CA ILE A 154 1.82 -4.19 -19.59
C ILE A 154 2.81 -3.02 -19.70
N SER A 155 4.07 -3.24 -19.33
CA SER A 155 5.11 -2.22 -19.26
C SER A 155 5.62 -1.79 -20.63
N LEU A 156 5.69 -0.48 -20.86
CA LEU A 156 6.27 0.11 -22.07
C LEU A 156 7.77 -0.15 -22.22
N VAL A 157 8.46 -0.47 -21.12
CA VAL A 157 9.90 -0.77 -21.16
C VAL A 157 10.20 -2.16 -21.72
N ASN A 158 9.18 -3.01 -21.84
CA ASN A 158 9.32 -4.33 -22.44
C ASN A 158 8.92 -4.26 -23.94
N PRO A 159 9.87 -4.48 -24.88
CA PRO A 159 9.55 -4.54 -26.30
C PRO A 159 8.72 -5.78 -26.65
N ASP A 160 8.93 -6.89 -25.96
CA ASP A 160 8.29 -8.20 -26.22
C ASP A 160 6.97 -8.38 -25.47
N ARG A 161 6.37 -7.27 -25.02
CA ARG A 161 5.12 -7.28 -24.23
C ARG A 161 3.98 -7.88 -25.04
N LYS A 162 3.21 -8.77 -24.43
CA LYS A 162 2.01 -9.35 -25.05
C LYS A 162 0.75 -8.48 -24.88
N GLY A 163 0.78 -7.54 -23.94
CA GLY A 163 -0.34 -6.64 -23.66
C GLY A 163 -1.30 -7.17 -22.60
N LEU A 164 -2.37 -6.40 -22.37
CA LEU A 164 -3.34 -6.65 -21.29
C LEU A 164 -4.26 -7.86 -21.56
N TYR A 165 -4.51 -8.18 -22.83
CA TYR A 165 -5.59 -9.10 -23.23
C TYR A 165 -5.10 -10.45 -23.78
N ASP A 166 -3.79 -10.64 -23.93
CA ASP A 166 -3.25 -11.90 -24.46
C ASP A 166 -3.42 -13.01 -23.41
N PRO A 167 -4.16 -14.10 -23.72
CA PRO A 167 -4.42 -15.19 -22.77
C PRO A 167 -3.16 -15.99 -22.41
N THR A 168 -2.10 -15.88 -23.21
CA THR A 168 -0.79 -16.52 -22.96
C THR A 168 0.18 -15.59 -22.22
N GLY A 169 -0.25 -14.35 -21.93
CA GLY A 169 0.53 -13.35 -21.22
C GLY A 169 0.10 -13.18 -19.76
N THR A 170 0.94 -12.52 -18.98
CA THR A 170 0.65 -12.19 -17.58
C THR A 170 -0.26 -10.97 -17.44
N GLY A 171 -0.47 -10.20 -18.52
CA GLY A 171 -1.36 -9.05 -18.51
C GLY A 171 -2.80 -9.41 -18.13
N ILE A 172 -3.25 -10.61 -18.53
CA ILE A 172 -4.60 -11.12 -18.26
C ILE A 172 -4.89 -11.24 -16.75
N LEU A 173 -3.85 -11.37 -15.91
CA LEU A 173 -3.99 -11.54 -14.46
C LEU A 173 -4.60 -10.31 -13.77
N PHE A 174 -4.63 -9.15 -14.42
CA PHE A 174 -5.47 -8.04 -13.97
C PHE A 174 -6.96 -8.43 -13.87
N PHE A 175 -7.48 -9.18 -14.84
CA PHE A 175 -8.88 -9.60 -14.83
C PHE A 175 -9.18 -10.59 -13.71
N GLU A 176 -8.19 -11.38 -13.29
CA GLU A 176 -8.30 -12.24 -12.10
C GLU A 176 -8.43 -11.41 -10.83
N PHE A 177 -7.64 -10.33 -10.68
CA PHE A 177 -7.82 -9.38 -9.56
C PHE A 177 -9.25 -8.83 -9.56
N TYR A 178 -9.73 -8.34 -10.70
CA TYR A 178 -11.09 -7.80 -10.81
C TYR A 178 -12.16 -8.84 -10.48
N ARG A 179 -12.01 -10.07 -10.98
CA ARG A 179 -12.91 -11.20 -10.68
C ARG A 179 -12.98 -11.44 -9.17
N VAL A 180 -11.83 -11.59 -8.51
CA VAL A 180 -11.77 -11.81 -7.06
C VAL A 180 -12.39 -10.64 -6.29
N LEU A 181 -12.08 -9.40 -6.66
CA LEU A 181 -12.68 -8.20 -6.06
C LEU A 181 -14.21 -8.23 -6.13
N ARG A 182 -14.78 -8.51 -7.30
CA ARG A 182 -16.23 -8.58 -7.48
C ARG A 182 -16.87 -9.72 -6.69
N THR A 183 -16.24 -10.88 -6.67
CA THR A 183 -16.72 -12.02 -5.87
C THR A 183 -16.74 -11.68 -4.39
N LEU A 184 -15.65 -11.10 -3.85
CA LEU A 184 -15.59 -10.70 -2.45
C LEU A 184 -16.60 -9.61 -2.10
N GLN A 185 -16.82 -8.62 -2.99
CA GLN A 185 -17.84 -7.58 -2.79
C GLN A 185 -19.26 -8.16 -2.64
N LEU A 186 -19.56 -9.26 -3.35
CA LEU A 186 -20.85 -9.94 -3.24
C LEU A 186 -20.92 -10.84 -1.99
N ALA A 187 -19.83 -11.53 -1.66
CA ALA A 187 -19.77 -12.51 -0.58
C ALA A 187 -19.58 -11.88 0.82
N ASN A 188 -19.02 -10.67 0.92
CA ASN A 188 -18.72 -10.02 2.20
C ASN A 188 -19.95 -9.53 2.99
N GLY A 189 -21.15 -9.61 2.42
CA GLY A 189 -22.37 -9.11 3.06
C GLY A 189 -22.23 -7.64 3.48
N ASN A 190 -22.49 -7.34 4.76
CA ASN A 190 -22.38 -5.99 5.31
C ASN A 190 -20.96 -5.59 5.74
N ARG A 191 -19.95 -6.44 5.51
CA ARG A 191 -18.57 -6.13 5.87
C ARG A 191 -17.93 -5.26 4.79
N HIS A 192 -17.49 -4.06 5.17
CA HIS A 192 -16.78 -3.19 4.24
C HIS A 192 -15.46 -3.83 3.78
N LEU A 193 -15.22 -3.79 2.47
CA LEU A 193 -14.00 -4.27 1.83
C LEU A 193 -13.15 -3.08 1.39
N PHE A 194 -12.01 -2.88 2.05
CA PHE A 194 -10.95 -2.05 1.49
C PHE A 194 -10.20 -2.84 0.44
N TRP A 195 -9.79 -2.18 -0.64
CA TRP A 195 -8.99 -2.80 -1.67
C TRP A 195 -8.01 -1.85 -2.31
N MET A 196 -6.91 -2.41 -2.81
CA MET A 196 -5.88 -1.67 -3.54
C MET A 196 -5.25 -2.55 -4.62
N PHE A 197 -5.21 -2.03 -5.84
CA PHE A 197 -4.50 -2.60 -6.97
C PHE A 197 -3.33 -1.71 -7.38
N GLU A 198 -2.17 -2.30 -7.61
CA GLU A 198 -0.95 -1.58 -8.03
C GLU A 198 -0.48 -2.04 -9.41
N ASN A 199 0.06 -1.11 -10.21
CA ASN A 199 0.85 -1.46 -11.39
C ASN A 199 1.79 -0.32 -11.84
N VAL A 200 2.63 -0.60 -12.84
CA VAL A 200 3.61 0.34 -13.38
C VAL A 200 2.98 1.60 -13.97
N ALA A 201 3.55 2.76 -13.69
CA ALA A 201 3.10 4.01 -14.32
C ALA A 201 3.44 4.09 -15.82
N ALA A 202 4.53 3.43 -16.23
CA ALA A 202 4.95 3.34 -17.63
C ALA A 202 4.19 2.24 -18.38
N MET A 203 2.89 2.41 -18.56
CA MET A 203 2.03 1.53 -19.36
C MET A 203 1.31 2.30 -20.48
N PRO A 204 0.89 1.64 -21.59
CA PRO A 204 0.05 2.25 -22.60
C PRO A 204 -1.20 2.92 -22.00
N ARG A 205 -1.53 4.11 -22.50
CA ARG A 205 -2.68 4.90 -22.02
C ARG A 205 -4.01 4.14 -22.15
N GLU A 206 -4.11 3.28 -23.15
CA GLU A 206 -5.26 2.39 -23.34
C GLU A 206 -5.44 1.39 -22.19
N TYR A 207 -4.36 0.74 -21.74
CA TYR A 207 -4.43 -0.24 -20.65
C TYR A 207 -4.77 0.43 -19.34
N ARG A 208 -4.16 1.61 -19.06
CA ARG A 208 -4.55 2.44 -17.92
C ARG A 208 -6.04 2.75 -17.94
N ARG A 209 -6.58 3.22 -19.09
CA ARG A 209 -8.02 3.53 -19.22
C ARG A 209 -8.89 2.30 -19.02
N THR A 210 -8.49 1.14 -19.55
CA THR A 210 -9.23 -0.11 -19.34
C THR A 210 -9.25 -0.48 -17.87
N ILE A 211 -8.10 -0.50 -17.20
CA ILE A 211 -8.00 -0.79 -15.76
C ILE A 211 -8.90 0.18 -14.97
N SER A 212 -8.80 1.48 -15.23
CA SER A 212 -9.66 2.49 -14.59
C SER A 212 -11.15 2.26 -14.84
N ARG A 213 -11.54 1.80 -16.04
CA ARG A 213 -12.95 1.50 -16.36
C ARG A 213 -13.47 0.29 -15.58
N PHE A 214 -12.69 -0.79 -15.50
CA PHE A 214 -13.05 -1.98 -14.74
C PHE A 214 -13.11 -1.70 -13.24
N LEU A 215 -12.13 -0.97 -12.70
CA LEU A 215 -12.07 -0.60 -11.30
C LEU A 215 -12.94 0.62 -10.93
N GLN A 216 -13.57 1.23 -11.92
CA GLN A 216 -14.48 2.38 -11.82
C GLN A 216 -13.85 3.61 -11.14
N CYS A 217 -12.54 3.80 -11.29
CA CYS A 217 -11.87 5.02 -10.84
C CYS A 217 -10.47 5.22 -11.40
N GLU A 218 -9.93 6.42 -11.20
CA GLU A 218 -8.58 6.77 -11.63
C GLU A 218 -7.53 6.38 -10.58
N PRO A 219 -6.28 6.13 -11.01
CA PRO A 219 -5.19 5.82 -10.09
C PRO A 219 -4.62 7.05 -9.40
N ALA A 220 -4.17 6.88 -8.17
CA ALA A 220 -3.18 7.72 -7.53
C ALA A 220 -1.78 7.40 -8.09
N LEU A 221 -1.00 8.43 -8.42
CA LEU A 221 0.38 8.30 -8.85
C LEU A 221 1.30 8.55 -7.65
N LEU A 222 2.07 7.53 -7.26
CA LEU A 222 3.10 7.65 -6.22
C LEU A 222 4.44 7.20 -6.79
N ASP A 223 5.51 7.88 -6.39
CA ASP A 223 6.86 7.55 -6.82
C ASP A 223 7.74 7.23 -5.61
N GLY A 224 8.40 6.07 -5.67
CA GLY A 224 9.34 5.61 -4.64
C GLY A 224 10.47 6.61 -4.33
N ARG A 225 10.76 7.56 -5.22
CA ARG A 225 11.79 8.59 -5.03
C ARG A 225 11.54 9.49 -3.83
N PHE A 226 10.29 9.57 -3.36
CA PHE A 226 9.91 10.38 -2.21
C PHE A 226 10.16 9.67 -0.88
N PHE A 227 10.39 8.36 -0.90
CA PHE A 227 10.55 7.52 0.29
C PHE A 227 11.86 6.74 0.32
N SER A 228 12.56 6.66 -0.82
CA SER A 228 13.72 5.82 -1.04
C SER A 228 14.64 6.45 -2.11
N PRO A 229 15.89 5.98 -2.27
CA PRO A 229 16.77 6.43 -3.36
C PRO A 229 16.33 5.93 -4.76
N GLN A 230 15.18 5.24 -4.88
CA GLN A 230 14.76 4.60 -6.11
C GLN A 230 13.65 5.40 -6.82
N ALA A 231 13.91 5.86 -8.05
CA ALA A 231 12.86 6.39 -8.92
C ALA A 231 11.96 5.26 -9.42
N ARG A 232 10.75 5.14 -8.83
CA ARG A 232 9.82 4.04 -9.09
C ARG A 232 8.38 4.56 -9.06
N ALA A 233 7.99 5.24 -10.13
CA ALA A 233 6.62 5.69 -10.34
C ALA A 233 5.67 4.51 -10.55
N ARG A 234 4.58 4.47 -9.77
CA ARG A 234 3.53 3.44 -9.78
C ARG A 234 2.14 4.06 -9.65
N LEU A 235 1.17 3.35 -10.22
CA LEU A 235 -0.24 3.70 -10.20
C LEU A 235 -0.96 2.80 -9.19
N PHE A 236 -1.76 3.41 -8.33
CA PHE A 236 -2.54 2.73 -7.30
C PHE A 236 -4.01 3.06 -7.48
N TRP A 237 -4.84 2.04 -7.64
CA TRP A 237 -6.30 2.14 -7.64
C TRP A 237 -6.84 1.55 -6.35
N GLY A 238 -7.84 2.15 -5.74
CA GLY A 238 -8.40 1.58 -4.52
C GLY A 238 -9.32 2.54 -3.78
N ASN A 239 -9.80 2.09 -2.64
CA ASN A 239 -10.67 2.87 -1.76
C ASN A 239 -10.08 3.07 -0.35
N ILE A 240 -8.75 2.94 -0.22
CA ILE A 240 -8.07 3.17 1.05
C ILE A 240 -8.13 4.68 1.39
N PRO A 241 -8.66 5.07 2.56
CA PRO A 241 -8.78 6.48 2.93
C PRO A 241 -7.45 7.22 2.86
N GLY A 242 -7.45 8.41 2.22
CA GLY A 242 -6.28 9.26 2.10
C GLY A 242 -5.28 8.86 1.01
N MET A 243 -5.48 7.76 0.27
CA MET A 243 -4.52 7.34 -0.78
C MET A 243 -4.41 8.32 -1.96
N TYR A 244 -5.42 9.17 -2.14
CA TYR A 244 -5.47 10.22 -3.17
C TYR A 244 -5.03 11.59 -2.65
N ALA A 245 -4.69 11.70 -1.36
CA ALA A 245 -4.24 12.95 -0.78
C ALA A 245 -2.87 13.34 -1.35
N SER A 246 -2.66 14.64 -1.56
CA SER A 246 -1.36 15.17 -1.94
C SER A 246 -0.31 14.86 -0.87
N LEU A 247 0.85 14.35 -1.28
CA LEU A 247 1.99 14.17 -0.37
C LEU A 247 2.44 15.54 0.17
N HIS A 248 2.61 15.64 1.48
CA HIS A 248 3.10 16.86 2.11
C HIS A 248 4.58 17.09 1.77
N LEU A 249 4.95 18.36 1.57
CA LEU A 249 6.31 18.79 1.19
C LEU A 249 7.41 18.27 2.14
N ASP A 250 7.10 18.11 3.43
CA ASP A 250 8.05 17.62 4.42
C ASP A 250 8.41 16.13 4.22
N GLN A 251 7.48 15.33 3.68
CA GLN A 251 7.75 13.94 3.30
C GLN A 251 8.57 13.85 2.00
N LEU A 252 8.45 14.84 1.11
CA LEU A 252 9.21 14.91 -0.13
C LEU A 252 10.72 15.22 0.10
N GLN A 253 11.09 15.66 1.30
CA GLN A 253 12.47 15.99 1.69
C GLN A 253 13.26 14.82 2.28
N GLN A 254 12.61 13.67 2.55
CA GLN A 254 13.27 12.47 3.08
C GLN A 254 13.78 11.53 1.96
N SER A 255 14.20 12.06 0.82
CA SER A 255 14.84 11.23 -0.20
C SER A 255 16.20 10.77 0.34
N ALA A 256 16.24 9.55 0.87
CA ALA A 256 17.48 8.91 1.25
C ALA A 256 18.42 8.92 0.03
N SER A 257 19.63 9.46 0.18
CA SER A 257 20.66 9.32 -0.85
C SER A 257 21.02 7.85 -0.99
N LEU A 258 21.31 7.40 -2.22
CA LEU A 258 21.78 6.04 -2.44
C LEU A 258 23.04 5.75 -1.62
N ASP A 259 23.92 6.76 -1.46
CA ASP A 259 25.13 6.66 -0.65
C ASP A 259 24.86 6.25 0.80
N ASN A 260 23.71 6.63 1.37
CA ASN A 260 23.36 6.32 2.76
C ASN A 260 22.96 4.85 2.96
N ILE A 261 22.74 4.10 1.88
CA ILE A 261 22.25 2.71 1.91
C ILE A 261 23.31 1.74 1.38
N LEU A 262 24.41 2.25 0.80
CA LEU A 262 25.53 1.41 0.39
C LEU A 262 26.26 0.85 1.61
N ASP A 263 26.72 -0.40 1.51
CA ASP A 263 27.57 -1.00 2.52
C ASP A 263 28.88 -0.20 2.64
N PRO A 264 29.17 0.41 3.81
CA PRO A 264 30.35 1.23 4.00
C PRO A 264 31.65 0.44 3.82
N LEU A 265 31.62 -0.88 4.01
CA LEU A 265 32.80 -1.75 3.91
C LEU A 265 33.21 -2.03 2.46
N LEU A 266 32.33 -1.77 1.49
CA LEU A 266 32.58 -2.10 0.08
C LEU A 266 33.16 -0.95 -0.74
N ASN A 267 33.49 0.21 -0.13
CA ASN A 267 34.04 1.39 -0.81
C ASN A 267 33.25 1.82 -2.08
N ARG A 268 31.94 1.55 -2.11
CA ARG A 268 31.07 1.91 -3.23
C ARG A 268 30.55 3.33 -3.03
N LYS A 269 30.47 4.10 -4.11
CA LYS A 269 29.87 5.45 -4.14
C LYS A 269 28.80 5.51 -5.21
N ALA A 270 27.69 6.19 -4.94
CA ALA A 270 26.66 6.43 -5.92
C ALA A 270 27.17 7.42 -6.98
N MET A 271 27.22 7.00 -8.25
CA MET A 271 27.62 7.89 -9.36
C MET A 271 26.50 8.81 -9.84
N VAL A 272 25.27 8.60 -9.38
CA VAL A 272 24.09 9.38 -9.78
C VAL A 272 23.40 9.86 -8.51
N SER A 273 23.42 11.16 -8.27
CA SER A 273 22.54 11.77 -7.28
C SER A 273 21.12 11.81 -7.87
N THR A 274 20.12 11.49 -7.06
CA THR A 274 18.69 11.74 -7.35
C THR A 274 18.41 13.25 -7.30
N GLY A 275 19.17 14.04 -8.05
CA GLY A 275 19.00 15.47 -8.25
C GLY A 275 18.48 15.73 -9.65
N ARG A 276 17.47 16.61 -9.76
CA ARG A 276 16.95 17.17 -11.03
C ARG A 276 18.09 17.41 -12.02
N LYS A 277 18.16 16.63 -13.09
CA LYS A 277 18.77 17.06 -14.36
C LYS A 277 17.68 17.07 -15.41
N GLN A 278 17.35 18.27 -15.89
CA GLN A 278 16.60 18.43 -17.13
C GLN A 278 17.35 17.69 -18.23
N GLY A 279 16.65 16.77 -18.91
CA GLY A 279 17.08 16.18 -20.17
C GLY A 279 18.30 15.27 -20.09
N LYS A 280 18.08 13.99 -19.76
CA LYS A 280 18.63 12.78 -20.42
C LYS A 280 18.40 11.58 -19.50
N GLU A 281 17.89 10.49 -20.06
CA GLU A 281 17.69 9.21 -19.38
C GLU A 281 19.00 8.73 -18.74
N ALA A 282 18.98 8.52 -17.42
CA ALA A 282 20.09 7.90 -16.72
C ALA A 282 19.90 6.38 -16.75
N VAL A 283 20.68 5.71 -17.59
CA VAL A 283 20.82 4.25 -17.58
C VAL A 283 21.69 3.86 -16.38
N MET A 284 21.14 3.02 -15.50
CA MET A 284 21.86 2.46 -14.35
C MET A 284 22.92 1.46 -14.86
N ARG A 285 24.20 1.81 -14.77
CA ARG A 285 25.32 0.86 -14.94
C ARG A 285 26.09 0.79 -13.63
N ILE A 286 26.09 -0.39 -13.02
CA ILE A 286 27.02 -0.75 -11.94
C ILE A 286 28.30 -1.19 -12.64
N LEU A 287 29.38 -0.42 -12.49
CA LEU A 287 30.72 -0.87 -12.91
C LEU A 287 31.50 -1.31 -11.68
N LEU A 288 32.04 -2.53 -11.75
CA LEU A 288 33.04 -3.01 -10.82
C LEU A 288 34.34 -2.23 -11.06
N PRO A 289 35.12 -1.89 -10.02
CA PRO A 289 36.43 -1.29 -10.21
C PRO A 289 37.34 -2.29 -10.94
N VAL A 290 37.98 -1.78 -12.00
CA VAL A 290 39.01 -2.43 -12.79
C VAL A 290 40.08 -3.01 -11.86
N GLY A 291 40.25 -4.34 -11.85
CA GLY A 291 41.36 -4.94 -11.10
C GLY A 291 41.24 -6.38 -10.58
N LEU A 292 40.28 -7.20 -11.00
CA LEU A 292 40.29 -8.64 -10.70
C LEU A 292 39.98 -9.43 -11.97
N LYS A 293 40.94 -10.25 -12.40
CA LYS A 293 40.80 -11.19 -13.51
C LYS A 293 39.66 -12.17 -13.21
N GLU A 294 38.79 -12.38 -14.19
CA GLU A 294 37.86 -13.51 -14.20
C GLU A 294 38.67 -14.82 -14.16
N GLU A 295 38.60 -15.54 -13.04
CA GLU A 295 38.79 -16.99 -13.05
C GLU A 295 37.42 -17.64 -13.21
N LYS A 296 37.31 -18.45 -14.27
CA LYS A 296 36.14 -19.27 -14.57
C LYS A 296 35.93 -20.30 -13.46
N CYS A 297 34.74 -20.31 -12.88
CA CYS A 297 34.08 -21.54 -12.46
C CYS A 297 32.58 -21.43 -12.73
#